data_AF-A0A1V0HZ76-F1
#
_entry.id   AF-A0A1V0HZ76-F1
#
_cell.length_a   1.000
_cell.length_b   1.000
_cell.length_c   1.000
_cell.angle_alpha   90.00
_cell.angle_beta   90.00
_cell.angle_gamma   90.00
#
_symmetry.space_group_name_H-M   'P 1'
#
loop_
_entity.id
_entity.type
_entity.pdbx_description
1 polymer ?
#
loop_
_entity_poly.entity_id
_entity_poly.type
_entity_poly.pdbx_seq_one_letter_code
_entity_poly.pdbx_strand_id
1 'polypeptide(L)' 'MFSIEHEFDATVITLVDEGPGPLQEDVTITAFEDCVTVEQLDPRTERVQKITLSLAQLHEIGAALDLPEGVYRIAFDRD' A
#
# COMPACT_ATOMS: atom_id res chain seq x y z
N MET A 1 -8.94 -10.44 -5.05
CA MET A 1 -7.93 -10.78 -6.10
C MET A 1 -6.84 -9.71 -6.12
N PHE A 2 -5.68 -9.96 -6.73
CA PHE A 2 -4.73 -8.89 -7.04
C PHE A 2 -4.03 -9.10 -8.39
N SER A 3 -3.58 -8.01 -9.01
CA SER A 3 -2.67 -8.01 -10.17
C SER A 3 -1.40 -7.23 -9.87
N ILE A 4 -0.32 -7.53 -10.61
CA ILE A 4 0.94 -6.79 -10.55
C ILE A 4 1.37 -6.49 -11.97
N GLU A 5 1.62 -5.22 -12.24
CA GLU A 5 2.01 -4.69 -13.55
C GLU A 5 3.30 -3.88 -13.37
N HIS A 6 4.23 -4.05 -14.32
CA HIS A 6 5.47 -3.30 -14.31
C HIS A 6 5.37 -2.22 -15.40
N GLU A 7 5.44 -0.96 -14.97
CA GLU A 7 5.56 0.19 -15.85
C GLU A 7 7.02 0.63 -15.95
N PHE A 8 7.30 1.71 -16.68
CA PHE A 8 8.67 2.14 -16.96
C PHE A 8 9.45 2.56 -15.70
N ASP A 9 8.78 3.22 -14.75
CA ASP A 9 9.37 3.80 -13.55
C ASP A 9 8.71 3.33 -12.24
N ALA A 10 7.75 2.41 -12.31
CA ALA A 10 7.03 1.91 -11.15
C ALA A 10 6.49 0.49 -11.31
N THR A 11 6.26 -0.17 -10.18
CA THR A 11 5.41 -1.36 -10.09
C THR A 11 4.03 -0.95 -9.62
N VAL A 12 2.99 -1.30 -10.39
CA VAL A 12 1.59 -1.03 -10.07
C VAL A 12 0.93 -2.31 -9.60
N ILE A 13 0.31 -2.27 -8.42
CA ILE A 13 -0.43 -3.38 -7.82
C ILE A 13 -1.87 -2.94 -7.65
N THR A 14 -2.82 -3.73 -8.15
CA THR A 14 -4.24 -3.49 -7.93
C THR A 14 -4.80 -4.57 -7.01
N LEU A 15 -5.41 -4.15 -5.91
CA LEU A 15 -6.11 -5.02 -4.97
C LEU A 15 -7.61 -4.87 -5.18
N VAL A 16 -8.28 -5.97 -5.50
CA VAL A 16 -9.73 -6.03 -5.72
C VAL A 16 -10.37 -6.65 -4.48
N ASP A 17 -11.30 -5.93 -3.86
CA ASP A 17 -12.13 -6.46 -2.78
C ASP A 17 -13.21 -7.36 -3.37
N GLU A 18 -13.22 -8.64 -2.98
CA GLU A 18 -14.11 -9.64 -3.54
C GLU A 18 -14.77 -10.45 -2.43
N GLY A 19 -16.07 -10.69 -2.56
CA GLY A 19 -16.81 -11.50 -1.59
C GLY A 19 -18.32 -11.24 -1.61
N PRO A 20 -19.07 -11.93 -0.72
CA PRO A 20 -20.52 -11.81 -0.64
C PRO A 20 -21.02 -10.59 0.15
N GLY A 21 -20.12 -9.82 0.77
CA GLY A 21 -20.46 -8.65 1.59
C GLY A 21 -20.46 -7.33 0.80
N PRO A 22 -20.83 -6.21 1.45
CA PRO A 22 -20.53 -4.88 0.90
C PRO A 22 -19.02 -4.78 0.66
N LEU A 23 -18.64 -4.48 -0.58
CA LEU A 23 -17.24 -4.39 -1.00
C LEU A 23 -16.77 -2.94 -0.90
N GLN A 24 -15.49 -2.77 -0.59
CA GLN A 24 -14.77 -1.51 -0.76
C GLN A 24 -14.37 -1.32 -2.22
N GLU A 25 -14.09 -0.07 -2.59
CA GLU A 25 -13.48 0.23 -3.88
C GLU A 25 -12.06 -0.36 -3.97
N ASP A 26 -11.60 -0.62 -5.18
CA ASP A 26 -10.26 -1.16 -5.42
C ASP A 26 -9.17 -0.24 -4.90
N VAL A 27 -8.06 -0.84 -4.48
CA VAL A 27 -6.87 -0.12 -4.03
C VAL A 27 -5.76 -0.26 -5.06
N THR A 28 -5.24 0.87 -5.53
CA THR A 28 -4.05 0.91 -6.39
C THR A 28 -2.84 1.29 -5.54
N ILE A 29 -1.81 0.46 -5.58
CA ILE A 29 -0.51 0.71 -4.95
C ILE A 29 0.50 0.91 -6.07
N THR A 30 1.18 2.05 -6.09
CA THR A 30 2.23 2.34 -7.06
C THR A 30 3.55 2.49 -6.33
N ALA A 31 4.49 1.60 -6.60
CA ALA A 31 5.82 1.59 -6.00
C ALA A 31 6.83 2.19 -6.99
N PHE A 32 7.24 3.42 -6.73
CA PHE A 32 8.32 4.13 -7.44
C PHE A 32 9.67 3.82 -6.78
N GLU A 33 10.75 4.34 -7.37
CA GLU A 33 12.11 4.19 -6.82
C GLU A 33 12.27 4.81 -5.42
N ASP A 34 11.58 5.92 -5.13
CA ASP A 34 11.77 6.71 -3.91
C ASP A 34 10.57 6.73 -2.95
N CYS A 35 9.40 6.33 -3.41
CA CYS A 35 8.17 6.35 -2.63
C CYS A 35 7.12 5.35 -3.11
N VAL A 36 6.10 5.15 -2.29
CA VAL A 36 4.96 4.29 -2.60
C VAL A 36 3.68 5.08 -2.39
N THR A 37 2.78 5.08 -3.36
CA THR A 37 1.45 5.67 -3.20
C THR A 37 0.40 4.59 -3.03
N VAL A 38 -0.56 4.84 -2.14
CA VAL A 38 -1.77 4.05 -1.97
C VAL A 38 -2.95 4.94 -2.33
N GLU A 39 -3.73 4.51 -3.31
CA GLU A 39 -4.88 5.21 -3.84
C GLU A 39 -6.15 4.37 -3.70
N GLN A 40 -7.26 5.02 -3.32
CA GLN A 40 -8.60 4.40 -3.30
C GLN A 40 -9.66 5.46 -3.61
N LEU A 41 -10.68 5.08 -4.38
CA LEU A 41 -11.82 5.96 -4.63
C LEU A 41 -12.69 6.08 -3.36
N ASP A 42 -13.02 7.31 -2.95
CA ASP A 42 -14.09 7.55 -1.98
C ASP A 42 -15.43 7.71 -2.72
N PRO A 43 -16.36 6.73 -2.62
CA PRO A 43 -17.62 6.75 -3.36
C PRO A 43 -18.58 7.86 -2.90
N ARG A 44 -18.33 8.48 -1.73
CA ARG A 44 -19.17 9.57 -1.21
C ARG A 44 -18.83 10.90 -1.83
N THR A 45 -17.55 11.10 -2.18
CA THR A 45 -17.04 12.36 -2.72
C THR A 45 -16.67 12.25 -4.20
N GLU A 46 -16.69 11.04 -4.77
CA GLU A 46 -16.25 10.72 -6.13
C GLU A 46 -14.82 11.21 -6.39
N ARG A 47 -13.96 11.10 -5.38
CA ARG A 47 -12.56 11.52 -5.45
C ARG A 47 -11.62 10.41 -5.00
N VAL A 48 -10.53 10.25 -5.73
CA VAL A 48 -9.43 9.38 -5.33
C VAL A 48 -8.71 10.02 -4.14
N GLN A 49 -8.61 9.27 -3.05
CA GLN A 49 -7.78 9.60 -1.90
C GLN A 49 -6.40 9.00 -2.12
N LYS A 50 -5.35 9.77 -1.82
CA LYS A 50 -3.94 9.34 -1.96
C LYS A 50 -3.21 9.47 -0.64
N ILE A 51 -2.47 8.44 -0.28
CA ILE A 51 -1.44 8.45 0.76
C ILE A 51 -0.09 8.18 0.10
N THR A 52 0.91 8.97 0.44
CA THR A 52 2.30 8.73 0.01
C THR A 52 3.12 8.26 1.19
N LEU A 53 3.79 7.12 1.02
CA LEU A 53 4.66 6.49 1.99
C LEU A 53 6.10 6.61 1.50
N SER A 54 7.01 6.92 2.42
CA SER A 54 8.44 6.67 2.20
C SER A 54 8.71 5.15 2.23
N LEU A 55 9.82 4.71 1.63
CA LEU A 55 10.23 3.30 1.66
C LEU A 55 10.39 2.78 3.10
N ALA A 56 10.87 3.62 4.02
CA ALA A 56 10.98 3.28 5.43
C ALA A 56 9.61 2.97 6.06
N GLN A 57 8.60 3.80 5.78
CA GLN A 57 7.24 3.57 6.27
C GLN A 57 6.62 2.30 5.66
N LEU A 58 6.86 2.00 4.39
CA LEU A 58 6.39 0.74 3.79
C LEU A 58 7.02 -0.46 4.49
N HIS A 59 8.33 -0.43 4.74
CA HIS A 59 9.01 -1.50 5.47
C HIS A 59 8.47 -1.65 6.90
N GLU A 60 8.18 -0.55 7.59
CA GLU A 60 7.55 -0.55 8.91
C GLU A 60 6.16 -1.17 8.89
N ILE A 61 5.33 -0.86 7.88
CA ILE A 61 4.03 -1.51 7.69
C ILE A 61 4.21 -3.01 7.49
N GLY A 62 5.12 -3.42 6.61
CA GLY A 62 5.40 -4.83 6.34
C GLY A 62 5.80 -5.60 7.60
N ALA A 63 6.71 -5.03 8.41
CA ALA A 63 7.11 -5.63 9.68
C ALA A 63 5.96 -5.67 10.70
N ALA A 64 5.12 -4.63 10.75
CA ALA A 64 4.02 -4.54 11.70
C ALA A 64 2.93 -5.61 11.49
N LEU A 65 2.81 -6.19 10.28
CA LEU A 65 1.82 -7.25 10.01
C LEU A 65 2.06 -8.53 10.82
N ASP A 66 3.30 -8.78 11.24
CA ASP A 66 3.71 -10.02 11.93
C ASP A 66 4.06 -9.81 13.41
N LEU A 67 3.87 -8.59 13.95
CA LEU A 67 4.25 -8.22 15.32
C LEU A 67 3.03 -8.03 16.23
N PRO A 68 3.13 -8.37 17.53
CA PRO A 68 2.07 -8.06 18.50
C PRO A 68 2.03 -6.57 18.82
N GLU A 69 1.05 -6.17 19.65
CA GLU A 69 0.95 -4.78 20.13
C GLU A 69 2.23 -4.33 20.85
N GLY A 70 2.69 -3.11 20.53
CA GLY A 70 3.91 -2.56 21.10
C GLY A 70 4.47 -1.37 20.35
N VAL A 71 5.63 -0.89 20.80
CA VAL A 71 6.41 0.17 20.14
C VAL A 71 7.69 -0.45 19.61
N TYR A 72 7.84 -0.41 18.29
CA TYR A 72 8.97 -1.01 17.58
C TYR A 72 9.78 0.06 16.87
N ARG A 73 11.05 -0.24 16.65
CA ARG A 73 11.92 0.50 15.74
C ARG A 73 12.67 -0.51 14.90
N ILE A 74 12.56 -0.39 13.58
CA ILE A 74 13.37 -1.19 12.69
C ILE A 74 14.82 -0.69 12.80
N ALA A 75 15.72 -1.58 13.22
CA ALA A 75 17.15 -1.36 13.08
C ALA A 75 17.52 -1.74 11.64
N PHE A 76 17.79 -0.74 10.79
CA PHE A 76 18.48 -1.00 9.53
C PHE A 76 19.94 -1.28 9.90
N ASP A 77 20.36 -2.54 9.83
CA ASP A 77 21.78 -2.86 9.96
C ASP A 77 22.48 -2.20 8.76
N ARG A 78 23.46 -1.35 9.07
CA ARG A 78 24.32 -0.74 8.06
C ARG A 78 25.44 -1.73 7.81
N ASP A 79 25.40 -2.42 6.68
CA ASP A 79 26.62 -2.97 6.09
C ASP A 79 27.64 -1.85 5.83
#